data_AF-A0A9X5X618-F1
#
_entry.id   AF-A0A9X5X618-F1
#
_cell.length_a   1.000
_cell.length_b   1.000
_cell.length_c   1.000
_cell.angle_alpha   90.00
_cell.angle_beta   90.00
_cell.angle_gamma   90.00
#
_symmetry.space_group_name_H-M   'P 1'
#
loop_
_entity.id
_entity.type
_entity.pdbx_description
1 polymer ?
#
loop_
_entity_poly.entity_id
_entity_poly.type
_entity_poly.pdbx_seq_one_letter_code
_entity_poly.pdbx_strand_id
1 'polypeptide(L)'
;ASEGVPRRRLAEAGWLGLEVPEELDGAGVTFAETAVVLEELGRAAARTGYFGTAVLAAGTLTALQPTAERDALLRRTANGTQALTAALVDATDDSLVTGTFDDTDVPFRIEDSPAGPRLSGHAGFVPDAAGADRL
;
A
#
# COMPACT_ATOMS: atom_id res chain seq x y z
N ALA A 1 -16.05 1.49 -21.56
CA ALA A 1 -15.58 2.33 -20.45
C ALA A 1 -14.10 2.63 -20.69
N SER A 2 -13.64 3.87 -20.51
CA SER A 2 -12.23 4.20 -20.70
C SER A 2 -11.36 3.42 -19.72
N GLU A 3 -10.29 2.81 -20.24
CA GLU A 3 -9.29 2.09 -19.48
C GLU A 3 -8.55 3.07 -18.54
N GLY A 4 -8.31 2.68 -17.28
CA GLY A 4 -7.59 3.51 -16.32
C GLY A 4 -6.13 3.72 -16.71
N VAL A 5 -5.40 4.55 -15.96
CA VAL A 5 -3.95 4.73 -16.20
C VAL A 5 -3.23 3.42 -15.87
N PRO A 6 -2.53 2.79 -16.83
CA PRO A 6 -1.85 1.53 -16.57
C PRO A 6 -0.70 1.71 -15.57
N ARG A 7 -0.56 0.77 -14.62
CA ARG A 7 0.55 0.74 -13.63
C ARG A 7 1.91 0.97 -14.26
N ARG A 8 2.17 0.36 -15.42
CA ARG A 8 3.42 0.51 -16.15
C ARG A 8 3.75 1.97 -16.46
N ARG A 9 2.77 2.80 -16.83
CA ARG A 9 3.00 4.23 -17.09
C ARG A 9 3.37 5.01 -15.82
N LEU A 10 2.76 4.65 -14.69
CA LEU A 10 3.10 5.25 -13.39
C LEU A 10 4.54 4.88 -12.98
N ALA A 11 4.95 3.64 -13.22
CA ALA A 11 6.32 3.18 -12.97
C ALA A 11 7.33 3.88 -13.90
N GLU A 12 7.05 3.98 -15.19
CA GLU A 12 7.89 4.68 -16.18
C GLU A 12 8.06 6.17 -15.85
N ALA A 13 7.06 6.79 -15.22
CA ALA A 13 7.13 8.16 -14.71
C ALA A 13 7.85 8.29 -13.35
N GLY A 14 8.22 7.16 -12.71
CA GLY A 14 8.83 7.12 -11.38
C GLY A 14 7.85 7.32 -10.22
N TRP A 15 6.54 7.41 -10.49
CA TRP A 15 5.56 7.81 -9.47
C TRP A 15 5.35 6.73 -8.40
N LEU A 16 5.49 5.45 -8.76
CA LEU A 16 5.31 4.34 -7.80
C LEU A 16 6.46 4.23 -6.78
N GLY A 17 7.59 4.88 -7.04
CA GLY A 17 8.78 4.86 -6.20
C GLY A 17 9.01 6.13 -5.40
N LEU A 18 8.04 7.05 -5.32
CA LEU A 18 8.24 8.36 -4.70
C LEU A 18 8.73 8.26 -3.25
N GLU A 19 7.99 7.57 -2.39
CA GLU A 19 8.37 7.39 -0.97
C GLU A 19 9.31 6.20 -0.72
N VAL A 20 9.76 5.53 -1.78
CA VAL A 20 10.73 4.45 -1.67
C VAL A 20 12.12 5.06 -1.47
N PRO A 21 12.92 4.60 -0.49
CA PRO A 21 14.28 5.11 -0.29
C PRO A 21 15.16 5.03 -1.54
N GLU A 22 16.07 5.98 -1.70
CA GLU A 22 16.98 6.05 -2.86
C GLU A 22 17.87 4.80 -2.97
N GLU A 23 18.27 4.19 -1.84
CA GLU A 23 19.06 2.95 -1.81
C GLU A 23 18.30 1.72 -2.35
N LEU A 24 16.99 1.87 -2.53
CA LEU A 24 16.07 0.88 -3.10
C LEU A 24 15.55 1.30 -4.47
N ASP A 25 16.30 2.18 -5.17
CA ASP A 25 15.97 2.71 -6.50
C ASP A 25 14.67 3.54 -6.54
N GLY A 26 14.29 4.13 -5.41
CA GLY A 26 13.19 5.09 -5.31
C GLY A 26 13.64 6.54 -5.37
N ALA A 27 12.70 7.47 -5.14
CA ALA A 27 12.97 8.92 -5.14
C ALA A 27 13.23 9.49 -3.75
N GLY A 28 12.94 8.73 -2.67
CA GLY A 28 13.17 9.15 -1.28
C GLY A 28 12.41 10.41 -0.86
N VAL A 29 11.35 10.79 -1.57
CA VAL A 29 10.58 12.00 -1.26
C VAL A 29 9.64 11.78 -0.09
N THR A 30 9.24 12.87 0.54
CA THR A 30 8.34 12.86 1.69
C THR A 30 6.89 12.66 1.27
N PHE A 31 6.04 12.20 2.20
CA PHE A 31 4.59 12.13 1.98
C PHE A 31 3.98 13.47 1.54
N ALA A 32 4.52 14.60 2.02
CA ALA A 32 4.03 15.93 1.61
C ALA A 32 4.23 16.17 0.10
N GLU A 33 5.30 15.68 -0.49
CA GLU A 33 5.57 15.76 -1.92
C GLU A 33 4.69 14.76 -2.71
N THR A 34 4.53 13.53 -2.20
CA THR A 34 3.59 12.54 -2.76
C THR A 34 2.15 13.03 -2.72
N ALA A 35 1.75 13.77 -1.69
CA ALA A 35 0.40 14.31 -1.53
C ALA A 35 0.01 15.27 -2.65
N VAL A 36 0.98 16.01 -3.21
CA VAL A 36 0.74 16.86 -4.39
C VAL A 36 0.32 16.02 -5.60
N VAL A 37 0.96 14.86 -5.80
CA VAL A 37 0.58 13.91 -6.87
C VAL A 37 -0.81 13.35 -6.63
N LEU A 38 -1.15 13.02 -5.38
CA LEU A 38 -2.51 12.58 -5.02
C LEU A 38 -3.57 13.66 -5.29
N GLU A 39 -3.28 14.92 -4.96
CA GLU A 39 -4.17 16.04 -5.22
C GLU A 39 -4.47 16.16 -6.72
N GLU A 40 -3.44 16.07 -7.55
CA GLU A 40 -3.58 16.16 -9.01
C GLU A 40 -4.31 14.95 -9.61
N LEU A 41 -4.04 13.74 -9.12
CA LEU A 41 -4.77 12.53 -9.50
C LEU A 41 -6.26 12.64 -9.11
N GLY A 42 -6.56 13.17 -7.92
CA GLY A 42 -7.92 13.42 -7.44
C GLY A 42 -8.62 14.49 -8.26
N ARG A 43 -7.95 15.62 -8.55
CA ARG A 43 -8.44 16.71 -9.40
C ARG A 43 -8.80 16.22 -10.81
N ALA A 44 -8.02 15.29 -11.35
CA ALA A 44 -8.28 14.66 -12.64
C ALA A 44 -9.32 13.52 -12.60
N ALA A 45 -9.79 13.14 -11.40
CA ALA A 45 -10.58 11.91 -11.18
C ALA A 45 -9.93 10.68 -11.84
N ALA A 46 -8.59 10.60 -11.77
CA ALA A 46 -7.81 9.59 -12.46
C ALA A 46 -8.09 8.20 -11.90
N ARG A 47 -8.42 7.25 -12.77
CA ARG A 47 -8.64 5.85 -12.40
C ARG A 47 -7.29 5.12 -12.41
N THR A 48 -6.69 4.93 -11.24
CA THR A 48 -5.36 4.35 -11.08
C THR A 48 -5.31 3.53 -9.80
N GLY A 49 -4.40 2.55 -9.71
CA GLY A 49 -4.10 1.85 -8.45
C GLY A 49 -3.01 2.54 -7.61
N TYR A 50 -2.78 3.83 -7.86
CA TYR A 50 -1.67 4.57 -7.27
C TYR A 50 -1.77 4.65 -5.74
N PHE A 51 -2.98 4.90 -5.23
CA PHE A 51 -3.21 5.11 -3.81
C PHE A 51 -2.92 3.86 -2.98
N GLY A 52 -3.45 2.70 -3.36
CA GLY A 52 -3.17 1.44 -2.67
C GLY A 52 -1.70 1.04 -2.75
N THR A 53 -1.08 1.15 -3.94
CA THR A 53 0.29 0.66 -4.16
C THR A 53 1.38 1.63 -3.71
N ALA A 54 1.39 2.86 -4.23
CA ALA A 54 2.49 3.79 -4.02
C ALA A 54 2.40 4.57 -2.70
N VAL A 55 1.22 4.62 -2.09
CA VAL A 55 0.98 5.39 -0.87
C VAL A 55 0.75 4.45 0.31
N LEU A 56 -0.32 3.67 0.30
CA LEU A 56 -0.65 2.81 1.44
C LEU A 56 0.37 1.70 1.63
N ALA A 57 0.63 0.88 0.61
CA ALA A 57 1.55 -0.25 0.74
C ALA A 57 3.01 0.20 0.86
N ALA A 58 3.50 1.06 -0.04
CA ALA A 58 4.88 1.53 0.03
C ALA A 58 5.16 2.31 1.33
N GLY A 59 4.27 3.23 1.74
CA GLY A 59 4.39 3.94 3.01
C GLY A 59 4.40 3.01 4.22
N THR A 60 3.51 2.00 4.24
CA THR A 60 3.51 0.97 5.30
C THR A 60 4.84 0.22 5.35
N LEU A 61 5.35 -0.26 4.21
CA LEU A 61 6.62 -0.98 4.14
C LEU A 61 7.80 -0.11 4.56
N THR A 62 7.80 1.18 4.21
CA THR A 62 8.83 2.15 4.61
C THR A 62 8.82 2.38 6.14
N ALA A 63 7.65 2.32 6.79
CA ALA A 63 7.52 2.44 8.23
C ALA A 63 7.99 1.19 9.01
N LEU A 64 8.13 0.04 8.36
CA LEU A 64 8.62 -1.19 8.98
C LEU A 64 10.14 -1.21 9.12
N GLN A 65 10.64 -2.10 9.99
CA GLN A 65 12.07 -2.37 10.09
C GLN A 65 12.62 -2.97 8.78
N PRO A 66 13.84 -2.62 8.36
CA PRO A 66 14.47 -3.19 7.19
C PRO A 66 14.62 -4.71 7.26
N THR A 67 14.15 -5.38 6.21
CA THR A 67 14.39 -6.80 5.96
C THR A 67 14.59 -7.02 4.47
N ALA A 68 15.26 -8.11 4.09
CA ALA A 68 15.46 -8.45 2.68
C ALA A 68 14.13 -8.59 1.91
N GLU A 69 13.07 -9.09 2.56
CA GLU A 69 11.75 -9.23 1.96
C GLU A 69 11.05 -7.88 1.80
N ARG A 70 11.09 -7.02 2.83
CA ARG A 70 10.58 -5.65 2.78
C ARG A 70 11.22 -4.87 1.64
N ASP A 71 12.55 -4.88 1.58
CA ASP A 71 13.31 -4.13 0.57
C ASP A 71 13.04 -4.67 -0.85
N ALA A 72 12.86 -5.98 -0.99
CA ALA A 72 12.50 -6.58 -2.27
C ALA A 72 11.07 -6.22 -2.71
N LEU A 73 10.11 -6.11 -1.78
CA LEU A 73 8.76 -5.63 -2.05
C LEU A 73 8.79 -4.16 -2.49
N LEU A 74 9.51 -3.29 -1.79
CA LEU A 74 9.65 -1.88 -2.14
C LEU A 74 10.24 -1.70 -3.56
N ARG A 75 11.31 -2.43 -3.91
CA ARG A 75 11.88 -2.40 -5.27
C ARG A 75 10.87 -2.81 -6.34
N ARG A 76 10.11 -3.89 -6.10
CA ARG A 76 9.10 -4.39 -7.06
C ARG A 76 7.89 -3.47 -7.20
N THR A 77 7.54 -2.76 -6.14
CA THR A 77 6.54 -1.69 -6.18
C THR A 77 7.04 -0.51 -7.00
N ALA A 78 8.25 -0.01 -6.71
CA ALA A 78 8.84 1.15 -7.40
C ALA A 78 8.96 0.92 -8.91
N ASN A 79 9.44 -0.25 -9.33
CA ASN A 79 9.58 -0.59 -10.75
C ASN A 79 8.27 -1.09 -11.41
N GLY A 80 7.16 -1.14 -10.66
CA GLY A 80 5.84 -1.52 -11.17
C GLY A 80 5.70 -2.99 -11.57
N THR A 81 6.60 -3.87 -11.15
CA THR A 81 6.46 -5.31 -11.38
C THR A 81 5.48 -5.97 -10.42
N GLN A 82 5.21 -5.33 -9.27
CA GLN A 82 4.23 -5.81 -8.31
C GLN A 82 3.32 -4.69 -7.82
N ALA A 83 2.03 -4.98 -7.72
CA ALA A 83 1.00 -4.13 -7.15
C ALA A 83 0.71 -4.65 -5.74
N LEU A 84 0.87 -3.79 -4.75
CA LEU A 84 0.59 -4.10 -3.37
C LEU A 84 -0.57 -3.21 -2.91
N THR A 85 -1.27 -3.61 -1.87
CA THR A 85 -2.13 -2.70 -1.11
C THR A 85 -2.11 -3.11 0.36
N ALA A 86 -2.55 -2.23 1.25
CA ALA A 86 -2.61 -2.51 2.67
C ALA A 86 -4.06 -2.81 3.08
N ALA A 87 -4.29 -4.01 3.62
CA ALA A 87 -5.56 -4.35 4.27
C ALA A 87 -5.52 -3.85 5.73
N LEU A 88 -6.01 -2.62 5.93
CA LEU A 88 -6.07 -1.98 7.24
C LEU A 88 -7.38 -2.33 7.98
N VAL A 89 -7.41 -2.06 9.29
CA VAL A 89 -8.58 -2.25 10.15
C VAL A 89 -9.76 -1.45 9.62
N ASP A 90 -10.98 -1.99 9.71
CA ASP A 90 -12.19 -1.34 9.21
C ASP A 90 -12.47 -0.02 9.96
N ALA A 91 -12.69 1.06 9.20
CA ALA A 91 -12.94 2.40 9.71
C ALA A 91 -14.38 2.62 10.18
N THR A 92 -15.23 1.59 10.15
CA THR A 92 -16.56 1.65 10.76
C THR A 92 -16.51 1.70 12.29
N ASP A 93 -15.36 1.42 12.87
CA ASP A 93 -15.11 1.56 14.29
C ASP A 93 -14.52 2.94 14.61
N ASP A 94 -15.06 3.60 15.63
CA ASP A 94 -14.63 4.94 16.07
C ASP A 94 -13.13 4.95 16.45
N SER A 95 -12.59 3.76 16.74
CA SER A 95 -11.19 3.43 17.00
C SER A 95 -10.17 4.03 16.02
N LEU A 96 -10.46 4.15 14.72
CA LEU A 96 -9.53 4.80 13.77
C LEU A 96 -9.53 6.33 13.89
N VAL A 97 -10.63 6.94 14.35
CA VAL A 97 -10.75 8.38 14.57
C VAL A 97 -10.20 8.77 15.94
N THR A 98 -10.44 7.95 16.95
CA THR A 98 -10.00 8.18 18.33
C THR A 98 -8.60 7.66 18.61
N GLY A 99 -8.04 6.81 17.75
CA GLY A 99 -6.74 6.16 17.94
C GLY A 99 -6.71 5.15 19.09
N THR A 100 -7.88 4.76 19.61
CA THR A 100 -8.02 3.73 20.63
C THR A 100 -8.25 2.40 19.96
N PHE A 101 -7.25 1.53 19.94
CA PHE A 101 -7.42 0.15 19.51
C PHE A 101 -7.63 -0.71 20.76
N ASP A 102 -8.80 -1.32 20.91
CA ASP A 102 -8.99 -2.37 21.92
C ASP A 102 -8.41 -3.70 21.38
N ASP A 103 -7.83 -4.52 22.25
CA ASP A 103 -7.18 -5.79 21.89
C ASP A 103 -8.21 -6.82 21.36
N THR A 104 -9.50 -6.54 21.56
CA THR A 104 -10.62 -7.32 21.01
C THR A 104 -10.97 -6.97 19.55
N ASP A 105 -10.51 -5.83 19.03
CA ASP A 105 -10.80 -5.36 17.67
C ASP A 105 -9.68 -5.66 16.67
N VAL A 106 -8.75 -6.56 17.02
CA VAL A 106 -7.70 -6.99 16.08
C VAL A 106 -8.37 -7.81 14.97
N PRO A 107 -8.47 -7.29 13.73
CA PRO A 107 -9.28 -7.91 12.68
C PRO A 107 -8.63 -9.15 12.08
N PHE A 108 -7.36 -9.41 12.43
CA PHE A 108 -6.54 -10.47 11.90
C PHE A 108 -5.85 -11.27 13.01
N ARG A 109 -5.86 -12.60 12.89
CA ARG A 109 -5.18 -13.52 13.80
C ARG A 109 -4.22 -14.40 13.00
N ILE A 110 -3.01 -14.56 13.53
CA ILE A 110 -2.00 -15.50 13.03
C ILE A 110 -1.91 -16.65 14.02
N GLU A 111 -2.16 -17.87 13.54
CA GLU A 111 -2.05 -19.10 14.33
C GLU A 111 -1.03 -20.04 13.69
N ASP A 112 -0.15 -20.62 14.50
CA ASP A 112 0.75 -21.67 14.04
C ASP A 112 -0.04 -22.93 13.69
N SER A 113 0.25 -23.51 12.53
CA SER A 113 -0.33 -24.78 12.10
C SER A 113 0.75 -25.73 11.56
N PRO A 114 0.50 -27.04 11.50
CA PRO A 114 1.44 -27.99 10.91
C PRO A 114 1.81 -27.69 9.44
N ALA A 115 0.99 -26.91 8.72
CA ALA A 115 1.24 -26.49 7.34
C ALA A 115 1.93 -25.11 7.22
N GLY A 116 2.25 -24.47 8.35
CA GLY A 116 2.77 -23.10 8.43
C GLY A 116 1.81 -22.13 9.12
N PRO A 117 2.21 -20.86 9.30
CA PRO A 117 1.36 -19.85 9.92
C PRO A 117 0.09 -19.61 9.08
N ARG A 118 -1.06 -19.54 9.75
CA ARG A 118 -2.35 -19.27 9.15
C ARG A 118 -2.86 -17.91 9.59
N LEU A 119 -3.05 -17.01 8.63
CA LEU A 119 -3.73 -15.74 8.83
C LEU A 119 -5.24 -15.92 8.63
N SER A 120 -6.06 -15.42 9.55
CA SER A 120 -7.52 -15.38 9.43
C SER A 120 -8.07 -14.03 9.89
N GLY A 121 -9.15 -13.54 9.28
CA GLY A 121 -9.68 -12.22 9.58
C GLY A 121 -10.53 -11.62 8.46
N HIS A 122 -10.92 -10.36 8.62
CA HIS A 122 -11.64 -9.61 7.59
C HIS A 122 -11.24 -8.14 7.60
N ALA A 123 -11.14 -7.53 6.41
CA ALA A 123 -11.03 -6.08 6.24
C ALA A 123 -12.01 -5.61 5.16
N GLY A 124 -12.80 -4.61 5.51
CA GLY A 124 -13.64 -3.86 4.57
C GLY A 124 -12.83 -2.83 3.78
N PHE A 125 -13.37 -2.42 2.63
CA PHE A 125 -12.92 -1.23 1.90
C PHE A 125 -11.42 -1.12 1.57
N VAL A 126 -10.74 -2.25 1.34
CA VAL A 126 -9.32 -2.27 0.99
C VAL A 126 -9.08 -1.59 -0.38
N PRO A 127 -8.44 -0.40 -0.43
CA PRO A 127 -8.26 0.32 -1.68
C PRO A 127 -7.43 -0.48 -2.68
N ASP A 128 -7.84 -0.47 -3.95
CA ASP A 128 -7.13 -1.12 -5.06
C ASP A 128 -6.91 -2.64 -4.94
N ALA A 129 -7.57 -3.32 -3.98
CA ALA A 129 -7.41 -4.76 -3.75
C ALA A 129 -7.67 -5.64 -4.99
N ALA A 130 -8.62 -5.26 -5.84
CA ALA A 130 -8.95 -6.00 -7.05
C ALA A 130 -7.79 -6.03 -8.08
N GLY A 131 -6.87 -5.07 -8.01
CA GLY A 131 -5.69 -4.99 -8.89
C GLY A 131 -4.37 -5.33 -8.19
N ALA A 132 -4.42 -5.76 -6.92
CA ALA A 132 -3.24 -6.07 -6.14
C ALA A 132 -2.76 -7.51 -6.38
N ASP A 133 -1.45 -7.67 -6.49
CA ASP A 133 -0.78 -8.97 -6.54
C ASP A 133 -0.60 -9.55 -5.12
N ARG A 134 -0.51 -8.68 -4.10
CA ARG A 134 -0.44 -9.05 -2.67
C ARG A 134 -1.05 -7.99 -1.75
N LEU A 135 -1.44 -8.45 -0.56
CA LEU A 135 -1.87 -7.67 0.60
C LEU A 135 -0.79 -7.69 1.68
#